data_AF-A0AAW0SAV2-F1
#
_entry.id   AF-A0AAW0SAV2-F1
#
_cell.length_a   1.000
_cell.length_b   1.000
_cell.length_c   1.000
_cell.angle_alpha   90.00
_cell.angle_beta   90.00
_cell.angle_gamma   90.00
#
_symmetry.space_group_name_H-M   'P 1'
#
loop_
_entity.id
_entity.type
_entity.pdbx_description
1 polymer ?
#
loop_
_entity_poly.entity_id
_entity_poly.type
_entity_poly.pdbx_seq_one_letter_code
_entity_poly.pdbx_strand_id
1 'polypeptide(L)'
;MVCVMGFLLGLIYTTPQGQYILVLVDHYIRGVAILLLTTLETVAVTWVYGLRQFTRDIHFMLDRSTGLFWRICWGILNPTFLAEVFVYSQAQHQDLTCGTYVFDTIPTGVGSTMAVTAVALVPLMFLKEVINKYGASQGLQRALIDVFTATSEWSPKDPALRQEYRNLQATEDKTAAWRSCDRCCPWAM
;
A
#
# COMPACT_ATOMS: atom_id res chain seq x y z
N MET A 1 25.63 11.73 5.66
CA MET A 1 25.15 12.26 4.37
C MET A 1 23.65 12.58 4.41
N VAL A 2 22.76 11.61 4.69
CA VAL A 2 21.30 11.86 4.77
C VAL A 2 20.94 12.96 5.77
N CYS A 3 21.53 12.96 6.97
CA CYS A 3 21.24 13.98 7.99
C CYS A 3 21.63 15.41 7.54
N VAL A 4 22.76 15.55 6.82
CA VAL A 4 23.22 16.85 6.32
C VAL A 4 22.29 17.35 5.21
N MET A 5 21.87 16.46 4.29
CA MET A 5 20.89 16.80 3.26
C MET A 5 19.53 17.18 3.87
N GLY A 6 19.07 16.43 4.86
CA GLY A 6 17.83 16.72 5.59
C GLY A 6 17.89 18.07 6.32
N PHE A 7 19.03 18.40 6.94
CA PHE A 7 19.24 19.70 7.58
C PHE A 7 19.20 20.86 6.57
N LEU A 8 19.85 20.71 5.42
CA LEU A 8 19.85 21.73 4.36
C LEU A 8 18.45 21.96 3.77
N LEU A 9 17.68 20.89 3.52
CA LEU A 9 16.30 20.98 3.06
C LEU A 9 15.37 21.57 4.13
N GLY A 10 15.57 21.20 5.40
CA GLY A 10 14.84 21.76 6.54
C GLY A 10 15.05 23.26 6.69
N LEU A 11 16.25 23.77 6.41
CA LEU A 11 16.56 25.19 6.52
C LEU A 11 15.69 26.06 5.60
N ILE A 12 15.32 25.57 4.41
CA ILE A 12 14.43 26.25 3.46
C ILE A 12 13.06 26.53 4.10
N TYR A 13 12.53 25.58 4.88
CA TYR A 13 11.24 25.72 5.57
C TYR A 13 11.28 26.68 6.78
N THR A 14 12.45 26.96 7.34
CA THR A 14 12.61 27.88 8.49
C THR A 14 12.77 29.35 8.09
N THR A 15 12.85 29.65 6.79
CA THR A 15 12.88 31.03 6.30
C THR A 15 11.54 31.73 6.54
N PRO A 16 11.48 33.08 6.58
CA PRO A 16 10.21 33.81 6.77
C PRO A 16 9.15 33.50 5.71
N GLN A 17 9.55 33.03 4.52
CA GLN A 17 8.67 32.56 3.44
C GLN A 17 8.43 31.05 3.47
N GLY A 18 9.06 30.30 4.37
CA GLY A 18 8.99 28.84 4.44
C GLY A 18 7.58 28.29 4.69
N GLN A 19 6.73 29.06 5.39
CA GLN A 19 5.33 28.69 5.62
C GLN A 19 4.54 28.54 4.31
N TYR A 20 4.81 29.36 3.28
CA TYR A 20 4.15 29.23 1.98
C TYR A 20 4.54 27.93 1.27
N ILE A 21 5.84 27.58 1.31
CA ILE A 21 6.36 26.34 0.74
C ILE A 21 5.76 25.13 1.47
N LEU A 22 5.66 25.21 2.81
CA LEU A 22 5.06 24.16 3.62
C LEU A 22 3.60 23.93 3.25
N VAL A 23 2.78 24.98 3.15
CA VAL A 23 1.37 24.87 2.76
C VAL A 23 1.21 24.28 1.36
N LEU A 24 2.06 24.69 0.41
CA LEU A 24 2.06 24.15 -0.94
C LEU A 24 2.37 22.65 -0.95
N VAL A 25 3.48 22.25 -0.33
CA VAL A 25 3.91 20.85 -0.24
C VAL A 25 2.86 20.00 0.47
N ASP A 26 2.28 20.53 1.53
CA ASP A 26 1.28 19.84 2.32
C ASP A 26 0.01 19.55 1.52
N HIS A 27 -0.47 20.51 0.74
CA HIS A 27 -1.64 20.30 -0.11
C HIS A 27 -1.39 19.29 -1.23
N TYR A 28 -0.27 19.41 -1.96
CA TYR A 28 0.01 18.55 -3.11
C TYR A 28 0.53 17.16 -2.72
N ILE A 29 1.47 17.07 -1.77
CA ILE A 29 2.04 15.79 -1.37
C ILE A 29 1.08 15.05 -0.44
N ARG A 30 0.65 15.66 0.69
CA ARG A 30 -0.24 14.97 1.63
C ARG A 30 -1.65 14.83 1.06
N GLY A 31 -2.20 15.90 0.47
CA GLY A 31 -3.58 15.92 -0.02
C GLY A 31 -3.82 15.10 -1.30
N VAL A 32 -2.81 14.87 -2.14
CA VAL A 32 -2.94 14.11 -3.39
C VAL A 32 -2.07 12.87 -3.39
N ALA A 33 -0.75 13.04 -3.35
CA ALA A 33 0.17 11.94 -3.61
C ALA A 33 0.09 10.84 -2.53
N ILE A 34 0.23 11.19 -1.25
CA ILE A 34 0.21 10.22 -0.15
C ILE A 34 -1.16 9.57 -0.04
N LEU A 35 -2.25 10.34 -0.04
CA LEU A 35 -3.59 9.76 0.08
C LEU A 35 -3.91 8.80 -1.07
N LEU A 36 -3.54 9.13 -2.31
CA LEU A 36 -3.72 8.22 -3.45
C LEU A 36 -2.88 6.94 -3.28
N LEU A 37 -1.58 7.09 -2.98
CA LEU A 37 -0.66 5.96 -2.84
C LEU A 37 -1.05 5.04 -1.68
N THR A 38 -1.38 5.60 -0.51
CA THR A 38 -1.80 4.83 0.66
C THR A 38 -3.14 4.12 0.45
N THR A 39 -4.07 4.74 -0.29
CA THR A 39 -5.32 4.08 -0.66
C THR A 39 -5.04 2.88 -1.57
N LEU A 40 -4.24 3.06 -2.63
CA LEU A 40 -3.86 1.97 -3.53
C LEU A 40 -3.09 0.84 -2.82
N GLU A 41 -2.17 1.19 -1.92
CA GLU A 41 -1.39 0.21 -1.13
C GLU A 41 -2.30 -0.59 -0.20
N THR A 42 -3.22 0.07 0.51
CA THR A 42 -4.14 -0.60 1.43
C THR A 42 -5.09 -1.54 0.68
N VAL A 43 -5.60 -1.11 -0.48
CA VAL A 43 -6.41 -1.93 -1.39
C VAL A 43 -5.61 -3.13 -1.91
N ALA A 44 -4.35 -2.92 -2.30
CA ALA A 44 -3.46 -3.99 -2.76
C ALA A 44 -3.23 -5.05 -1.66
N VAL A 45 -2.92 -4.64 -0.43
CA VAL A 45 -2.68 -5.59 0.67
C VAL A 45 -3.96 -6.36 1.05
N THR A 46 -5.11 -5.69 1.08
CA THR A 46 -6.35 -6.30 1.60
C THR A 46 -7.05 -7.19 0.56
N TRP A 47 -7.12 -6.75 -0.70
CA TRP A 47 -7.82 -7.47 -1.76
C TRP A 47 -6.91 -8.25 -2.72
N VAL A 48 -5.74 -7.73 -3.10
CA VAL A 48 -4.84 -8.44 -4.02
C VAL A 48 -4.09 -9.54 -3.29
N TYR A 49 -3.45 -9.22 -2.15
CA TYR A 49 -2.77 -10.23 -1.32
C TYR A 49 -3.76 -11.08 -0.50
N GLY A 50 -4.85 -10.47 -0.03
CA GLY A 50 -5.96 -11.16 0.61
C GLY A 50 -5.91 -11.16 2.14
N LEU A 51 -7.03 -10.78 2.76
CA LEU A 51 -7.15 -10.62 4.22
C LEU A 51 -6.86 -11.90 5.05
N ARG A 52 -7.17 -13.09 4.50
CA ARG A 52 -6.90 -14.37 5.18
C ARG A 52 -5.40 -14.62 5.30
N GLN A 53 -4.68 -14.37 4.21
CA GLN A 53 -3.23 -14.51 4.15
C GLN A 53 -2.57 -13.50 5.09
N PHE A 54 -3.01 -12.24 5.04
CA PHE A 54 -2.51 -11.20 5.93
C PHE A 54 -2.70 -11.52 7.41
N THR A 55 -3.89 -12.01 7.79
CA THR A 55 -4.17 -12.43 9.17
C THR A 55 -3.26 -13.58 9.61
N ARG A 56 -3.02 -14.54 8.71
CA ARG A 56 -2.14 -15.69 8.97
C ARG A 56 -0.70 -15.25 9.23
N ASP A 57 -0.20 -14.31 8.44
CA ASP A 57 1.16 -13.80 8.61
C ASP A 57 1.32 -13.10 9.96
N ILE A 58 0.32 -12.33 10.39
CA ILE A 58 0.31 -11.68 11.71
C ILE A 58 0.25 -12.73 12.84
N HIS A 59 -0.57 -13.77 12.69
CA HIS A 59 -0.62 -14.86 13.65
C HIS A 59 0.74 -15.54 13.82
N PHE A 60 1.46 -15.77 12.72
CA PHE A 60 2.79 -16.37 12.76
C PHE A 60 3.83 -15.47 13.43
N MET A 61 3.77 -14.15 13.20
CA MET A 61 4.74 -13.21 13.78
C MET A 61 4.52 -12.92 15.26
N LEU A 62 3.26 -12.88 15.70
CA LEU A 62 2.87 -12.46 17.05
C LEU A 62 2.36 -13.61 17.94
N ASP A 63 2.25 -14.82 17.40
CA ASP A 63 1.65 -16.00 18.05
C ASP A 63 0.28 -15.72 18.68
N ARG A 64 -0.48 -14.79 18.07
CA ARG A 64 -1.77 -14.33 18.58
C ARG A 64 -2.81 -14.32 17.48
N SER A 65 -3.96 -14.94 17.75
CA SER A 65 -5.11 -14.91 16.83
C SER A 65 -5.74 -13.52 16.79
N THR A 66 -5.78 -12.96 15.58
CA THR A 66 -6.50 -11.71 15.33
C THR A 66 -7.99 -12.03 15.26
N GLY A 67 -8.76 -11.44 16.18
CA GLY A 67 -10.21 -11.62 16.24
C GLY A 67 -10.94 -11.03 15.03
N LEU A 68 -12.25 -11.28 14.94
CA LEU A 68 -13.10 -10.81 13.84
C LEU A 68 -13.10 -9.27 13.71
N PHE A 69 -13.00 -8.55 14.83
CA PHE A 69 -12.89 -7.09 14.86
C PHE A 69 -11.73 -6.57 14.01
N TRP A 70 -10.54 -7.15 14.17
CA TRP A 70 -9.34 -6.74 13.43
C TRP A 70 -9.46 -7.04 11.93
N ARG A 71 -10.10 -8.16 11.58
CA ARG A 71 -10.36 -8.52 10.18
C ARG A 71 -11.27 -7.50 9.49
N ILE A 72 -12.35 -7.09 10.14
CA ILE A 72 -13.28 -6.08 9.59
C ILE A 72 -12.57 -4.71 9.51
N CYS A 73 -11.81 -4.36 10.54
CA CYS A 73 -11.05 -3.12 10.58
C CYS A 73 -10.09 -3.00 9.39
N TRP A 74 -9.29 -4.03 9.13
CA TRP A 74 -8.33 -3.99 8.02
C TRP A 74 -8.97 -4.20 6.66
N GLY A 75 -9.95 -5.10 6.55
CA GLY A 75 -10.54 -5.46 5.26
C GLY A 75 -11.53 -4.44 4.71
N ILE A 76 -12.22 -3.69 5.58
CA ILE A 76 -13.29 -2.78 5.15
C ILE A 76 -13.06 -1.38 5.69
N LEU A 77 -12.92 -1.20 7.00
CA LEU A 77 -12.88 0.15 7.60
C LEU A 77 -11.69 0.96 7.08
N ASN A 78 -10.49 0.40 7.09
CA ASN A 78 -9.28 1.09 6.64
C ASN A 78 -9.37 1.57 5.18
N PRO A 79 -9.66 0.69 4.19
CA PRO A 79 -9.77 1.15 2.81
C PRO A 79 -10.94 2.12 2.60
N THR A 80 -12.06 1.99 3.32
CA THR A 80 -13.19 2.93 3.19
C THR A 80 -12.87 4.31 3.75
N PHE A 81 -12.27 4.40 4.94
CA PHE A 81 -11.91 5.69 5.54
C PHE A 81 -10.85 6.42 4.71
N LEU A 82 -9.86 5.70 4.19
CA LEU A 82 -8.83 6.29 3.32
C LEU A 82 -9.43 6.79 2.00
N ALA A 83 -10.33 6.02 1.39
CA ALA A 83 -11.02 6.44 0.17
C ALA A 83 -11.92 7.67 0.40
N GLU A 84 -12.63 7.73 1.53
CA GLU A 84 -13.48 8.87 1.90
C GLU A 84 -12.65 10.15 2.06
N VAL A 85 -11.55 10.09 2.82
CA VAL A 85 -10.65 11.24 3.00
C VAL A 85 -10.03 11.67 1.68
N PHE A 86 -9.68 10.73 0.80
CA PHE A 86 -9.19 11.06 -0.53
C PHE A 86 -10.23 11.80 -1.37
N VAL A 87 -11.48 11.32 -1.43
CA VAL A 87 -12.56 11.99 -2.16
C VAL A 87 -12.84 13.38 -1.59
N TYR A 88 -12.85 13.52 -0.26
CA TYR A 88 -13.01 14.81 0.40
C TYR A 88 -11.86 15.76 0.05
N SER A 89 -10.61 15.29 0.07
CA SER A 89 -9.44 16.06 -0.34
C SER A 89 -9.56 16.54 -1.79
N GLN A 90 -10.02 15.66 -2.70
CA GLN A 90 -10.23 16.03 -4.10
C GLN A 90 -11.36 17.06 -4.29
N ALA A 91 -12.44 16.95 -3.53
CA ALA A 91 -13.55 17.90 -3.55
C ALA A 91 -13.14 19.29 -3.05
N GLN A 92 -12.13 19.38 -2.19
CA GLN A 92 -11.58 20.63 -1.64
C GLN A 92 -10.37 21.18 -2.41
N HIS A 93 -10.07 20.68 -3.62
CA HIS A 93 -9.10 21.30 -4.53
C HIS A 93 -9.62 22.63 -5.10
N GLN A 94 -9.79 23.63 -4.24
CA GLN A 94 -10.03 25.03 -4.62
C GLN A 94 -8.80 25.87 -4.26
N ASP A 95 -8.71 27.05 -4.88
CA ASP A 95 -7.52 27.91 -4.90
C ASP A 95 -6.82 28.00 -3.55
N LEU A 96 -5.58 27.54 -3.54
CA LEU A 96 -4.70 27.67 -2.40
C LEU A 96 -4.57 29.16 -2.06
N THR A 97 -4.91 29.52 -0.83
CA THR A 97 -4.69 30.86 -0.29
C THR A 97 -3.95 30.75 1.03
N CYS A 98 -2.82 31.44 1.15
CA CYS A 98 -2.09 31.54 2.42
C CYS A 98 -2.11 33.01 2.87
N GLY A 99 -3.04 33.34 3.78
CA GLY A 99 -3.27 34.72 4.20
C GLY A 99 -3.79 35.58 3.03
N THR A 100 -3.03 36.60 2.63
CA THR A 100 -3.34 37.50 1.50
C THR A 100 -2.71 37.09 0.18
N TYR A 101 -1.94 35.98 0.15
CA TYR A 101 -1.27 35.50 -1.06
C TYR A 101 -2.09 34.41 -1.74
N VAL A 102 -2.47 34.67 -2.99
CA VAL A 102 -3.09 33.68 -3.89
C VAL A 102 -1.99 33.01 -4.67
N PHE A 103 -1.94 31.68 -4.64
CA PHE A 103 -0.93 30.94 -5.40
C PHE A 103 -1.25 31.02 -6.90
N ASP A 104 -0.43 31.77 -7.63
CA ASP A 104 -0.53 31.90 -9.09
C ASP A 104 -0.06 30.59 -9.80
N THR A 105 0.06 30.64 -11.12
CA THR A 105 0.35 29.54 -12.04
C THR A 105 1.69 28.84 -11.72
N ILE A 106 2.72 29.58 -11.30
CA ILE A 106 4.05 29.01 -11.06
C ILE A 106 4.07 28.10 -9.81
N PRO A 107 3.64 28.53 -8.61
CA PRO A 107 3.58 27.64 -7.45
C PRO A 107 2.70 26.40 -7.68
N THR A 108 1.56 26.58 -8.36
CA THR A 108 0.63 25.50 -8.71
C THR A 108 1.29 24.48 -9.65
N GLY A 109 2.06 24.95 -10.64
CA GLY A 109 2.87 24.08 -11.51
C GLY A 109 3.94 23.30 -10.75
N VAL A 110 4.63 23.94 -9.79
CA VAL A 110 5.63 23.26 -8.95
C VAL A 110 4.96 22.19 -8.08
N GLY A 111 3.86 22.53 -7.41
CA GLY A 111 3.13 21.57 -6.56
C GLY A 111 2.63 20.34 -7.33
N SER A 112 2.03 20.56 -8.49
CA SER A 112 1.53 19.47 -9.34
C SER A 112 2.65 18.57 -9.86
N THR A 113 3.77 19.13 -10.30
CA THR A 113 4.92 18.32 -10.75
C THR A 113 5.52 17.48 -9.62
N MET A 114 5.57 17.99 -8.39
CA MET A 114 6.00 17.21 -7.22
C MET A 114 5.07 16.02 -6.97
N ALA A 115 3.75 16.24 -6.99
CA ALA A 115 2.76 15.18 -6.79
C ALA A 115 2.81 14.13 -7.91
N VAL A 116 2.85 14.56 -9.18
CA VAL A 116 2.95 13.67 -10.34
C VAL A 116 4.21 12.84 -10.29
N THR A 117 5.35 13.43 -9.92
CA THR A 117 6.62 12.68 -9.82
C THR A 117 6.52 11.57 -8.79
N ALA A 118 5.98 11.86 -7.60
CA ALA A 118 5.79 10.86 -6.55
C ALA A 118 4.85 9.72 -6.99
N VAL A 119 3.71 10.07 -7.59
CA VAL A 119 2.72 9.08 -8.05
C VAL A 119 3.25 8.27 -9.22
N ALA A 120 4.02 8.86 -10.14
CA ALA A 120 4.56 8.21 -11.33
C ALA A 120 5.63 7.15 -11.02
N LEU A 121 6.34 7.24 -9.89
CA LEU A 121 7.35 6.24 -9.52
C LEU A 121 6.76 4.84 -9.37
N VAL A 122 5.54 4.71 -8.83
CA VAL A 122 4.87 3.40 -8.67
C VAL A 122 4.55 2.70 -10.00
N PRO A 123 3.84 3.33 -10.96
CA PRO A 123 3.58 2.72 -12.26
C PRO A 123 4.85 2.53 -13.09
N LEU A 124 5.87 3.40 -12.94
CA LEU A 124 7.16 3.20 -13.63
C LEU A 124 7.87 1.93 -13.14
N MET A 125 7.90 1.69 -11.83
CA MET A 125 8.47 0.47 -11.26
C MET A 125 7.66 -0.77 -11.67
N PHE A 126 6.32 -0.67 -11.65
CA PHE A 126 5.44 -1.73 -12.13
C PHE A 126 5.71 -2.06 -13.61
N LEU A 127 5.82 -1.05 -14.48
CA LEU A 127 6.09 -1.25 -15.91
C LEU A 127 7.46 -1.88 -16.13
N LYS A 128 8.49 -1.46 -15.38
CA LYS A 128 9.83 -2.06 -15.44
C LYS A 128 9.78 -3.55 -15.12
N GLU A 129 9.07 -3.95 -14.06
CA GLU A 129 8.93 -5.35 -13.67
C GLU A 129 8.14 -6.17 -14.70
N VAL A 130 7.06 -5.60 -15.26
CA VAL A 130 6.29 -6.24 -16.33
C VAL A 130 7.15 -6.47 -17.57
N ILE A 131 7.95 -5.48 -17.98
CA ILE A 131 8.86 -5.62 -19.14
C ILE A 131 9.92 -6.70 -18.88
N ASN A 132 10.51 -6.72 -17.67
CA ASN A 132 11.52 -7.72 -17.30
C ASN A 132 10.96 -9.14 -17.33
N LYS A 133 9.74 -9.35 -16.79
CA LYS A 133 9.05 -10.65 -16.76
C LYS A 133 8.48 -11.05 -18.11
N TYR A 134 8.03 -10.10 -18.94
CA TYR A 134 7.61 -10.36 -20.31
C TYR A 134 8.78 -10.86 -21.19
N GLY A 135 9.99 -10.32 -20.98
CA GLY A 135 11.20 -10.83 -21.65
C GLY A 135 11.55 -12.28 -21.28
N ALA A 136 11.21 -12.70 -20.05
CA ALA A 136 11.48 -14.05 -19.55
C ALA A 136 10.34 -15.06 -19.82
N SER A 137 9.09 -14.60 -19.88
CA SER A 137 7.88 -15.42 -20.04
C SER A 137 7.16 -15.03 -21.33
N GLN A 138 7.05 -15.94 -22.30
CA GLN A 138 6.59 -15.68 -23.67
C GLN A 138 5.10 -15.24 -23.84
N GLY A 139 4.47 -14.61 -22.83
CA GLY A 139 3.12 -14.06 -22.95
C GLY A 139 2.78 -12.98 -21.92
N LEU A 140 2.16 -11.89 -22.39
CA LEU A 140 1.77 -10.71 -21.59
C LEU A 140 0.85 -11.06 -20.41
N GLN A 141 -0.12 -11.96 -20.61
CA GLN A 141 -1.06 -12.36 -19.56
C GLN A 141 -0.36 -13.06 -18.39
N ARG A 142 0.63 -13.92 -18.69
CA ARG A 142 1.40 -14.62 -17.66
C ARG A 142 2.30 -13.66 -16.90
N ALA A 143 2.92 -12.71 -17.59
CA ALA A 143 3.74 -11.68 -16.95
C ALA A 143 2.91 -10.80 -15.99
N LEU A 144 1.70 -10.38 -16.39
CA LEU A 144 0.83 -9.59 -15.51
C LEU A 144 0.38 -10.37 -14.27
N ILE A 145 -0.08 -11.62 -14.45
CA ILE A 145 -0.50 -12.47 -13.32
C ILE A 145 0.68 -12.70 -12.37
N ASP A 146 1.87 -12.95 -12.91
CA ASP A 146 3.09 -13.21 -12.13
C ASP A 146 3.58 -11.98 -11.32
N VAL A 147 3.27 -10.76 -11.77
CA VAL A 147 3.58 -9.53 -11.01
C VAL A 147 2.65 -9.35 -9.81
N PHE A 148 1.39 -9.78 -9.93
CA PHE A 148 0.43 -9.69 -8.82
C PHE A 148 0.53 -10.86 -7.83
N THR A 149 1.26 -11.92 -8.16
CA THR A 149 1.57 -12.99 -7.22
C THR A 149 2.76 -12.66 -6.35
N ALA A 150 2.72 -13.10 -5.09
CA ALA A 150 3.85 -12.98 -4.18
C ALA A 150 5.10 -13.66 -4.78
N THR A 151 6.24 -12.98 -4.67
CA THR A 151 7.53 -13.50 -5.15
C THR A 151 7.85 -14.86 -4.52
N SER A 152 8.55 -15.75 -5.23
CA SER A 152 8.91 -17.09 -4.72
C SER A 152 9.79 -17.06 -3.46
N GLU A 153 10.55 -15.99 -3.26
CA GLU A 153 11.34 -15.74 -2.04
C GLU A 153 10.50 -15.22 -0.86
N TRP A 154 9.22 -14.90 -1.06
CA TRP A 154 8.32 -14.39 -0.04
C TRP A 154 8.04 -15.45 1.03
N SER A 155 8.84 -15.43 2.10
CA SER A 155 8.72 -16.28 3.28
C SER A 155 9.76 -15.82 4.32
N PRO A 156 9.70 -16.22 5.62
CA PRO A 156 10.77 -15.94 6.57
C PRO A 156 12.15 -16.26 6.00
N LYS A 157 13.13 -15.39 6.27
CA LYS A 157 14.51 -15.56 5.77
C LYS A 157 15.20 -16.77 6.38
N ASP A 158 14.95 -17.04 7.66
CA ASP A 158 15.55 -18.16 8.36
C ASP A 158 14.96 -19.51 7.90
N PRO A 159 15.80 -20.51 7.58
CA PRO A 159 15.35 -21.77 7.00
C PRO A 159 14.45 -22.58 7.95
N ALA A 160 14.72 -22.51 9.27
CA ALA A 160 13.91 -23.18 10.29
C ALA A 160 12.50 -22.59 10.38
N LEU A 161 12.39 -21.26 10.52
CA LEU A 161 11.10 -20.54 10.56
C LEU A 161 10.30 -20.70 9.26
N ARG A 162 10.99 -20.76 8.11
CA ARG A 162 10.36 -21.02 6.82
C ARG A 162 9.70 -22.40 6.77
N GLN A 163 10.33 -23.41 7.35
CA GLN A 163 9.76 -24.75 7.43
C GLN A 163 8.58 -24.80 8.40
N GLU A 164 8.70 -24.14 9.55
CA GLU A 164 7.61 -23.98 10.50
C GLU A 164 6.39 -23.30 9.88
N TYR A 165 6.60 -22.18 9.18
CA TYR A 165 5.57 -21.48 8.45
C TYR A 165 4.89 -22.38 7.40
N ARG A 166 5.65 -23.16 6.62
CA ARG A 166 5.09 -24.15 5.68
C ARG A 166 4.25 -25.24 6.37
N ASN A 167 4.68 -25.68 7.55
CA ASN A 167 3.94 -26.67 8.33
C ASN A 167 2.61 -26.10 8.84
N LEU A 168 2.61 -24.83 9.27
CA LEU A 168 1.39 -24.11 9.66
C LEU A 168 0.42 -23.99 8.48
N GLN A 169 0.91 -23.61 7.31
CA GLN A 169 0.09 -23.55 6.08
C GLN A 169 -0.53 -24.93 5.77
N ALA A 170 0.28 -25.99 5.76
CA ALA A 170 -0.20 -27.34 5.50
C ALA A 170 -1.23 -27.82 6.53
N THR A 171 -1.11 -27.40 7.79
CA THR A 171 -2.04 -27.75 8.87
C THR A 171 -3.38 -27.03 8.71
N GLU A 172 -3.36 -25.74 8.38
CA GLU A 172 -4.57 -24.97 8.11
C GLU A 172 -5.31 -25.45 6.86
N ASP A 173 -4.58 -25.76 5.78
CA ASP A 173 -5.16 -26.26 4.54
C ASP A 173 -5.84 -27.62 4.75
N LYS A 174 -5.19 -28.53 5.51
CA LYS A 174 -5.81 -29.80 5.94
C LYS A 174 -7.06 -29.57 6.78
N THR A 175 -7.00 -28.64 7.74
CA THR A 175 -8.14 -28.33 8.62
C THR A 175 -9.31 -27.74 7.82
N ALA A 176 -9.02 -26.89 6.83
CA ALA A 176 -10.02 -26.33 5.92
C ALA A 176 -10.67 -27.42 5.04
N ALA A 177 -9.87 -28.38 4.56
CA ALA A 177 -10.35 -29.53 3.78
C ALA A 177 -11.27 -30.45 4.62
N TRP A 178 -10.89 -30.79 5.86
CA TRP A 178 -11.74 -31.57 6.76
C TRP A 178 -13.10 -30.91 7.00
N ARG A 179 -13.12 -29.61 7.34
CA ARG A 179 -14.37 -28.84 7.52
C ARG A 179 -15.22 -28.74 6.24
N SER A 180 -14.63 -28.95 5.07
CA SER A 180 -15.36 -29.02 3.80
C SER A 180 -16.01 -30.38 3.61
N CYS A 181 -15.30 -31.48 3.93
CA CYS A 181 -15.85 -32.84 3.88
C CYS A 181 -17.00 -33.05 4.88
N ASP A 182 -16.89 -32.53 6.10
CA ASP A 182 -17.95 -32.68 7.12
C ASP A 182 -19.25 -31.97 6.71
N ARG A 183 -19.18 -30.92 5.89
CA ARG A 183 -20.36 -30.27 5.30
C ARG A 183 -20.98 -31.07 4.14
N CYS A 184 -20.20 -31.92 3.48
CA CYS A 184 -20.67 -32.74 2.35
C CYS A 184 -21.22 -34.10 2.79
N CYS A 185 -20.88 -34.60 3.98
CA CYS A 185 -21.39 -35.85 4.53
C CYS A 185 -22.06 -35.63 5.90
N PRO A 186 -23.32 -35.16 5.98
CA PRO A 186 -24.02 -34.94 7.25
C PRO A 186 -24.35 -36.24 8.02
N TRP A 187 -24.06 -37.41 7.47
CA TRP A 187 -24.56 -38.72 7.93
C TRP A 187 -23.46 -39.67 8.41
N ALA A 188 -22.24 -39.18 8.60
CA ALA A 188 -21.15 -39.96 9.19
C ALA A 188 -21.13 -39.80 10.72
N MET A 189 -22.23 -40.21 11.36
CA MET A 189 -22.32 -40.59 12.79
C MET A 189 -23.26 -41.78 12.92
#